data_AF-A0A519KEV5-F1
#
_entry.id   AF-A0A519KEV5-F1
#
_cell.length_a   1.000
_cell.length_b   1.000
_cell.length_c   1.000
_cell.angle_alpha   90.00
_cell.angle_beta   90.00
_cell.angle_gamma   90.00
#
_symmetry.space_group_name_H-M   'P 1'
#
loop_
_entity.id
_entity.type
_entity.pdbx_description
1 polymer ?
#
loop_
_entity_poly.entity_id
_entity_poly.type
_entity_poly.pdbx_seq_one_letter_code
_entity_poly.pdbx_strand_id
1 'polypeptide(L)'
;MKKYLIFLLFTFAATAQQTADKKPSQQKVDVYFDFAKYLLNDAAVKKLEDFIGDRQLSVNKIYGYCDWVGSNTFNDTLSMKRVSEVYNFLRRKGINVKADFEAKGFGENFHQSTEQAENRRVTIVFEEIKPPAESKDKTLTDEMKTLKAGDKIKLKNINFHNNSAMIVPQSKPILYELLCIMEENPNLKIEIQGHICCQLQSDVNDVSTARARAIYNFLLRNKIPRKRLSYIGFGVSQPIHPIPEKTEEEANENRRVEIMIVEN
;
A
#
# COMPACT_ATOMS: atom_id res chain seq x y z
N MET A 1 -66.93 13.37 0.82
CA MET A 1 -66.01 12.25 1.11
C MET A 1 -64.61 12.81 1.32
N LYS A 2 -64.15 12.90 2.58
CA LYS A 2 -62.82 13.40 2.95
C LYS A 2 -61.77 12.31 2.65
N LYS A 3 -60.75 12.61 1.84
CA LYS A 3 -59.60 11.72 1.65
C LYS A 3 -58.45 12.21 2.52
N TYR A 4 -58.10 11.43 3.54
CA TYR A 4 -56.91 11.62 4.36
C TYR A 4 -55.71 11.04 3.59
N LEU A 5 -54.67 11.85 3.39
CA LEU A 5 -53.38 11.44 2.82
C LEU A 5 -52.44 11.13 3.98
N ILE A 6 -52.15 9.85 4.20
CA ILE A 6 -51.23 9.37 5.23
C ILE A 6 -49.79 9.56 4.73
N PHE A 7 -49.02 10.43 5.40
CA PHE A 7 -47.58 10.53 5.22
C PHE A 7 -46.90 9.41 6.04
N LEU A 8 -46.32 8.43 5.35
CA LEU A 8 -45.50 7.38 5.94
C LEU A 8 -44.05 7.87 6.00
N LEU A 9 -43.60 8.32 7.18
CA LEU A 9 -42.18 8.61 7.45
C LEU A 9 -41.42 7.28 7.52
N PHE A 10 -40.60 6.99 6.50
CA PHE A 10 -39.57 5.96 6.58
C PHE A 10 -38.32 6.55 7.22
N THR A 11 -38.02 6.14 8.45
CA THR A 11 -36.75 6.44 9.12
C THR A 11 -35.65 5.55 8.54
N PHE A 12 -34.71 6.17 7.82
CA PHE A 12 -33.48 5.50 7.37
C PHE A 12 -32.56 5.31 8.57
N ALA A 13 -32.44 4.08 9.07
CA ALA A 13 -31.37 3.69 9.98
C ALA A 13 -30.08 3.48 9.16
N ALA A 14 -29.13 4.40 9.26
CA ALA A 14 -27.81 4.25 8.67
C ALA A 14 -26.96 3.30 9.53
N THR A 15 -26.81 2.06 9.11
CA THR A 15 -25.82 1.13 9.67
C THR A 15 -24.45 1.44 9.07
N ALA A 16 -23.51 1.87 9.90
CA ALA A 16 -22.11 2.07 9.53
C ALA A 16 -21.46 0.72 9.18
N GLN A 17 -21.09 0.53 7.91
CA GLN A 17 -20.34 -0.63 7.45
C GLN A 17 -18.85 -0.45 7.82
N GLN A 18 -18.36 -1.34 8.65
CA GLN A 18 -16.95 -1.49 9.03
C GLN A 18 -16.13 -1.83 7.77
N THR A 19 -15.16 -0.99 7.40
CA THR A 19 -14.33 -1.20 6.21
C THR A 19 -13.16 -2.11 6.55
N ALA A 20 -13.24 -3.38 6.18
CA ALA A 20 -12.10 -4.28 6.17
C ALA A 20 -11.09 -3.83 5.09
N ASP A 21 -9.81 -3.79 5.43
CA ASP A 21 -8.70 -3.51 4.50
C ASP A 21 -8.77 -4.44 3.29
N LYS A 22 -9.27 -3.91 2.18
CA LYS A 22 -9.44 -4.64 0.93
C LYS A 22 -8.07 -4.78 0.28
N LYS A 23 -7.48 -5.99 0.31
CA LYS A 23 -6.30 -6.35 -0.50
C LYS A 23 -6.50 -5.80 -1.93
N PRO A 24 -5.51 -5.12 -2.53
CA PRO A 24 -5.68 -4.53 -3.86
C PRO A 24 -6.14 -5.60 -4.84
N SER A 25 -7.31 -5.40 -5.44
CA SER A 25 -7.90 -6.36 -6.37
C SER A 25 -7.05 -6.42 -7.63
N GLN A 26 -6.53 -7.60 -7.95
CA GLN A 26 -5.82 -7.84 -9.21
C GLN A 26 -6.74 -7.53 -10.38
N GLN A 27 -6.29 -6.64 -11.27
CA GLN A 27 -7.00 -6.22 -12.47
C GLN A 27 -6.44 -6.95 -13.69
N LYS A 28 -7.21 -6.97 -14.79
CA LYS A 28 -6.81 -7.65 -16.03
C LYS A 28 -7.08 -6.77 -17.25
N VAL A 29 -6.21 -6.85 -18.24
CA VAL A 29 -6.41 -6.27 -19.56
C VAL A 29 -6.02 -7.26 -20.64
N ASP A 30 -6.85 -7.37 -21.67
CA ASP A 30 -6.62 -8.25 -22.82
C ASP A 30 -6.23 -7.45 -24.06
N VAL A 31 -5.20 -7.90 -24.78
CA VAL A 31 -4.78 -7.33 -26.06
C VAL A 31 -4.82 -8.40 -27.14
N TYR A 32 -5.28 -8.04 -28.33
CA TYR A 32 -5.62 -9.00 -29.39
C TYR A 32 -4.63 -8.94 -30.54
N PHE A 33 -4.46 -10.07 -31.24
CA PHE A 33 -3.51 -10.24 -32.32
C PHE A 33 -4.19 -10.67 -33.61
N ASP A 34 -3.58 -10.28 -34.73
CA ASP A 34 -3.95 -10.80 -36.04
C ASP A 34 -3.72 -12.32 -36.10
N PHE A 35 -4.41 -12.94 -37.05
CA PHE A 35 -4.27 -14.36 -37.34
C PHE A 35 -2.79 -14.74 -37.58
N ALA A 36 -2.34 -15.78 -36.90
CA ALA A 36 -0.97 -16.32 -36.95
C ALA A 36 0.18 -15.32 -36.68
N LYS A 37 -0.10 -14.09 -36.20
CA LYS A 37 0.93 -13.09 -35.87
C LYS A 37 1.17 -12.99 -34.37
N TYR A 38 2.40 -12.64 -34.00
CA TYR A 38 2.80 -12.30 -32.62
C TYR A 38 3.24 -10.86 -32.43
N LEU A 39 3.48 -10.12 -33.52
CA LEU A 39 3.77 -8.70 -33.46
C LEU A 39 2.49 -7.93 -33.10
N LEU A 40 2.63 -6.90 -32.28
CA LEU A 40 1.52 -6.01 -31.94
C LEU A 40 1.06 -5.26 -33.20
N ASN A 41 -0.24 -5.30 -33.47
CA ASN A 41 -0.87 -4.44 -34.47
C ASN A 41 -1.22 -3.08 -33.84
N ASP A 42 -1.60 -2.10 -34.67
CA ASP A 42 -1.88 -0.73 -34.22
C ASP A 42 -2.99 -0.68 -33.14
N ALA A 43 -4.00 -1.54 -33.26
CA ALA A 43 -5.08 -1.62 -32.27
C ALA A 43 -4.58 -2.13 -30.91
N ALA A 44 -3.69 -3.12 -30.91
CA ALA A 44 -3.06 -3.66 -29.71
C ALA A 44 -2.13 -2.63 -29.07
N VAL A 45 -1.32 -1.92 -29.87
CA VAL A 45 -0.47 -0.83 -29.39
C VAL A 45 -1.31 0.25 -28.75
N LYS A 46 -2.33 0.76 -29.45
CA LYS A 46 -3.23 1.79 -28.92
C LYS A 46 -3.88 1.34 -27.61
N LYS A 47 -4.36 0.10 -27.55
CA LYS A 47 -4.98 -0.46 -26.34
C LYS A 47 -3.99 -0.54 -25.18
N LEU A 48 -2.74 -0.93 -25.43
CA LEU A 48 -1.69 -0.94 -24.41
C LEU A 48 -1.34 0.47 -23.93
N GLU A 49 -1.30 1.45 -24.84
CA GLU A 49 -1.02 2.85 -24.48
C GLU A 49 -2.16 3.46 -23.66
N ASP A 50 -3.41 3.25 -24.06
CA ASP A 50 -4.59 3.67 -23.29
C ASP A 50 -4.63 2.96 -21.91
N PHE A 51 -4.24 1.68 -21.88
CA PHE A 51 -4.08 0.90 -20.64
C PHE A 51 -2.97 1.45 -19.74
N ILE A 52 -1.86 1.91 -20.28
CA ILE A 52 -0.77 2.49 -19.48
C ILE A 52 -1.20 3.86 -18.97
N GLY A 53 -1.54 4.80 -19.87
CA GLY A 53 -1.84 6.19 -19.52
C GLY A 53 -0.80 6.78 -18.56
N ASP A 54 -1.27 7.53 -17.57
CA ASP A 54 -0.43 8.09 -16.49
C ASP A 54 -0.36 7.20 -15.25
N ARG A 55 -0.79 5.94 -15.36
CA ARG A 55 -0.93 5.05 -14.20
C ARG A 55 0.41 4.44 -13.81
N GLN A 56 0.65 4.36 -12.50
CA GLN A 56 1.73 3.53 -11.98
C GLN A 56 1.22 2.09 -11.84
N LEU A 57 1.80 1.17 -12.58
CA LEU A 57 1.32 -0.20 -12.69
C LEU A 57 2.39 -1.20 -12.23
N SER A 58 1.97 -2.27 -11.59
CA SER A 58 2.80 -3.42 -11.24
C SER A 58 2.23 -4.67 -11.90
N VAL A 59 2.96 -5.23 -12.86
CA VAL A 59 2.51 -6.42 -13.60
C VAL A 59 2.88 -7.69 -12.84
N ASN A 60 1.89 -8.54 -12.62
CA ASN A 60 2.01 -9.80 -11.90
C ASN A 60 2.05 -11.02 -12.84
N LYS A 61 1.29 -10.98 -13.95
CA LYS A 61 1.14 -12.12 -14.86
C LYS A 61 0.96 -11.67 -16.29
N ILE A 62 1.48 -12.43 -17.25
CA ILE A 62 1.28 -12.24 -18.68
C ILE A 62 0.99 -13.60 -19.32
N TYR A 63 -0.22 -13.77 -19.83
CA TYR A 63 -0.68 -15.04 -20.38
C TYR A 63 -1.04 -14.92 -21.86
N GLY A 64 -0.50 -15.79 -22.70
CA GLY A 64 -0.75 -15.80 -24.14
C GLY A 64 -1.67 -16.93 -24.56
N TYR A 65 -2.48 -16.65 -25.57
CA TYR A 65 -3.48 -17.57 -26.11
C TYR A 65 -3.49 -17.54 -27.64
N CYS A 66 -3.89 -18.65 -28.24
CA CYS A 66 -4.14 -18.81 -29.67
C CYS A 66 -5.55 -19.37 -29.90
N ASP A 67 -6.07 -19.18 -31.11
CA ASP A 67 -7.28 -19.89 -31.54
C ASP A 67 -6.95 -21.36 -31.89
N TRP A 68 -7.98 -22.17 -32.13
CA TRP A 68 -7.87 -23.60 -32.46
C TRP A 68 -7.27 -23.90 -33.84
N VAL A 69 -6.78 -22.90 -34.57
CA VAL A 69 -6.26 -23.08 -35.93
C VAL A 69 -4.75 -23.30 -35.86
N GLY A 70 -4.31 -24.42 -36.42
CA GLY A 70 -2.90 -24.82 -36.45
C GLY A 70 -2.64 -26.05 -35.58
N SER A 71 -1.37 -26.49 -35.52
CA SER A 71 -0.96 -27.56 -34.61
C SER A 71 -0.78 -27.03 -33.19
N ASN A 72 -1.07 -27.85 -32.19
CA ASN A 72 -0.90 -27.49 -30.77
C ASN A 72 0.51 -26.95 -30.45
N THR A 73 1.57 -27.58 -30.97
CA THR A 73 2.98 -27.14 -30.81
C THR A 73 3.26 -25.75 -31.41
N PHE A 74 2.66 -25.45 -32.56
CA PHE A 74 2.72 -24.14 -33.18
C PHE A 74 1.99 -23.09 -32.33
N ASN A 75 0.80 -23.41 -31.84
CA ASN A 75 0.00 -22.52 -31.00
C ASN A 75 0.66 -22.24 -29.65
N ASP A 76 1.28 -23.24 -29.03
CA ASP A 76 2.09 -23.05 -27.81
C ASP A 76 3.25 -22.08 -28.06
N THR A 77 4.00 -22.29 -29.14
CA THR A 77 5.12 -21.41 -29.52
C THR A 77 4.64 -19.99 -29.83
N LEU A 78 3.56 -19.86 -30.60
CA LEU A 78 3.01 -18.57 -31.01
C LEU A 78 2.48 -17.78 -29.81
N SER A 79 1.79 -18.45 -28.88
CA SER A 79 1.28 -17.83 -27.67
C SER A 79 2.42 -17.31 -26.76
N MET A 80 3.52 -18.05 -26.64
CA MET A 80 4.72 -17.58 -25.93
C MET A 80 5.41 -16.40 -26.63
N LYS A 81 5.46 -16.38 -27.96
CA LYS A 81 6.00 -15.22 -28.71
C LYS A 81 5.17 -13.96 -28.46
N ARG A 82 3.83 -14.08 -28.40
CA ARG A 82 2.94 -12.96 -28.05
C ARG A 82 3.19 -12.45 -26.62
N VAL A 83 3.36 -13.36 -25.66
CA VAL A 83 3.74 -13.00 -24.27
C VAL A 83 5.04 -12.21 -24.26
N SER A 84 6.07 -12.69 -24.98
CA SER A 84 7.36 -12.00 -25.07
C SER A 84 7.24 -10.62 -25.69
N GLU A 85 6.45 -10.44 -26.74
CA GLU A 85 6.29 -9.14 -27.39
C GLU A 85 5.62 -8.13 -26.45
N VAL A 86 4.55 -8.54 -25.75
CA VAL A 86 3.87 -7.70 -24.75
C VAL A 86 4.81 -7.35 -23.60
N TYR A 87 5.56 -8.33 -23.07
CA TYR A 87 6.56 -8.09 -22.03
C TYR A 87 7.59 -7.05 -22.46
N ASN A 88 8.16 -7.20 -23.66
CA ASN A 88 9.14 -6.26 -24.20
C ASN A 88 8.56 -4.86 -24.38
N PHE A 89 7.32 -4.75 -24.86
CA PHE A 89 6.61 -3.48 -24.97
C PHE A 89 6.48 -2.77 -23.62
N LEU A 90 6.01 -3.50 -22.59
CA LEU A 90 5.84 -2.96 -21.23
C LEU A 90 7.17 -2.49 -20.65
N ARG A 91 8.24 -3.26 -20.85
CA ARG A 91 9.61 -2.90 -20.42
C ARG A 91 10.11 -1.63 -21.12
N ARG A 92 9.89 -1.48 -22.43
CA ARG A 92 10.27 -0.28 -23.19
C ARG A 92 9.52 0.97 -22.70
N LYS A 93 8.26 0.82 -22.28
CA LYS A 93 7.44 1.90 -21.68
C LYS A 93 7.77 2.17 -20.21
N GLY A 94 8.76 1.46 -19.63
CA GLY A 94 9.19 1.67 -18.24
C GLY A 94 8.22 1.11 -17.20
N ILE A 95 7.31 0.22 -17.59
CA ILE A 95 6.34 -0.37 -16.65
C ILE A 95 7.03 -1.37 -15.72
N ASN A 96 6.72 -1.29 -14.43
CA ASN A 96 7.24 -2.23 -13.45
C ASN A 96 6.60 -3.62 -13.65
N VAL A 97 7.45 -4.61 -13.92
CA VAL A 97 7.08 -6.02 -13.96
C VAL A 97 7.76 -6.70 -12.79
N LYS A 98 6.98 -7.35 -11.91
CA LYS A 98 7.53 -7.98 -10.69
C LYS A 98 8.60 -9.00 -11.05
N ALA A 99 9.62 -9.14 -10.20
CA ALA A 99 10.71 -10.08 -10.45
C ALA A 99 10.23 -11.55 -10.51
N ASP A 100 9.17 -11.86 -9.77
CA ASP A 100 8.49 -13.15 -9.67
C ASP A 100 7.21 -13.23 -10.51
N PHE A 101 7.05 -12.37 -11.52
CA PHE A 101 5.87 -12.39 -12.38
C PHE A 101 5.74 -13.73 -13.14
N GLU A 102 4.50 -14.14 -13.38
CA GLU A 102 4.21 -15.40 -14.08
C GLU A 102 4.00 -15.15 -15.58
N ALA A 103 4.78 -15.80 -16.44
CA ALA A 103 4.62 -15.76 -17.89
C ALA A 103 4.27 -17.16 -18.44
N LYS A 104 3.16 -17.29 -19.17
CA LYS A 104 2.74 -18.59 -19.72
C LYS A 104 1.99 -18.46 -21.04
N GLY A 105 2.32 -19.32 -21.99
CA GLY A 105 1.59 -19.53 -23.22
C GLY A 105 0.70 -20.75 -23.06
N PHE A 106 -0.59 -20.59 -23.29
CA PHE A 106 -1.58 -21.68 -23.20
C PHE A 106 -1.89 -22.30 -24.55
N GLY A 107 -1.40 -21.72 -25.66
CA GLY A 107 -1.80 -22.14 -27.00
C GLY A 107 -3.32 -22.12 -27.12
N GLU A 108 -3.90 -23.26 -27.49
CA GLU A 108 -5.35 -23.50 -27.59
C GLU A 108 -5.96 -24.17 -26.35
N ASN A 109 -5.13 -24.51 -25.35
CA ASN A 109 -5.49 -25.32 -24.19
C ASN A 109 -6.15 -24.48 -23.07
N PHE A 110 -7.31 -23.90 -23.37
CA PHE A 110 -8.13 -23.12 -22.45
C PHE A 110 -9.60 -23.10 -22.90
N HIS A 111 -10.48 -22.48 -22.11
CA HIS A 111 -11.87 -22.27 -22.51
C HIS A 111 -11.97 -21.17 -23.58
N GLN A 112 -12.26 -21.57 -24.82
CA GLN A 112 -12.29 -20.67 -25.97
C GLN A 112 -13.64 -20.00 -26.15
N SER A 113 -13.63 -18.74 -26.58
CA SER A 113 -14.80 -18.04 -27.08
C SER A 113 -15.25 -18.63 -28.41
N THR A 114 -16.54 -18.55 -28.71
CA THR A 114 -17.09 -18.84 -30.03
C THR A 114 -16.59 -17.85 -31.08
N GLU A 115 -16.31 -16.61 -30.66
CA GLU A 115 -15.69 -15.59 -31.49
C GLU A 115 -14.18 -15.82 -31.57
N GLN A 116 -13.74 -16.43 -32.68
CA GLN A 116 -12.37 -16.87 -32.88
C GLN A 116 -11.33 -15.76 -32.64
N ALA A 117 -11.65 -14.51 -33.00
CA ALA A 117 -10.75 -13.38 -32.82
C ALA A 117 -10.42 -13.09 -31.36
N GLU A 118 -11.34 -13.39 -30.43
CA GLU A 118 -11.14 -13.17 -29.00
C GLU A 118 -10.14 -14.15 -28.38
N ASN A 119 -9.89 -15.29 -29.05
CA ASN A 119 -8.95 -16.32 -28.59
C ASN A 119 -7.50 -15.96 -28.89
N ARG A 120 -7.25 -15.06 -29.86
CA ARG A 120 -5.91 -14.58 -30.21
C ARG A 120 -5.51 -13.42 -29.32
N ARG A 121 -5.26 -13.67 -28.04
CA ARG A 121 -5.01 -12.61 -27.07
C ARG A 121 -3.82 -12.85 -26.15
N VAL A 122 -3.38 -11.76 -25.52
CA VAL A 122 -2.56 -11.80 -24.31
C VAL A 122 -3.33 -11.11 -23.19
N THR A 123 -3.46 -11.78 -22.06
CA THR A 123 -4.02 -11.24 -20.81
C THR A 123 -2.88 -10.79 -19.90
N ILE A 124 -2.89 -9.52 -19.51
CA ILE A 124 -1.99 -8.96 -18.50
C ILE A 124 -2.75 -8.85 -17.20
N VAL A 125 -2.23 -9.42 -16.11
CA VAL A 125 -2.76 -9.26 -14.76
C VAL A 125 -1.85 -8.29 -14.01
N PHE A 126 -2.44 -7.22 -13.48
CA PHE A 126 -1.70 -6.12 -12.88
C PHE A 126 -2.38 -5.58 -11.62
N GLU A 127 -1.62 -4.83 -10.85
CA GLU A 127 -2.09 -3.99 -9.75
C GLU A 127 -1.79 -2.54 -10.11
N GLU A 128 -2.77 -1.65 -9.98
CA GLU A 128 -2.49 -0.22 -9.97
C GLU A 128 -1.78 0.11 -8.66
N ILE A 129 -0.54 0.57 -8.78
CA ILE A 129 0.19 1.19 -7.69
C ILE A 129 -0.47 2.56 -7.52
N LYS A 130 -1.46 2.63 -6.65
CA LYS A 130 -1.89 3.94 -6.17
C LYS A 130 -0.66 4.58 -5.53
N PRO A 131 -0.31 5.84 -5.87
CA PRO A 131 0.45 6.67 -4.94
C PRO A 131 -0.17 6.45 -3.55
N PRO A 132 0.63 6.37 -2.46
CA PRO A 132 0.07 6.20 -1.12
C PRO A 132 -1.16 7.08 -1.04
N ALA A 133 -2.34 6.45 -0.92
CA ALA A 133 -3.58 7.20 -0.96
C ALA A 133 -3.38 8.35 0.02
N GLU A 134 -3.57 9.60 -0.41
CA GLU A 134 -3.70 10.70 0.56
C GLU A 134 -4.71 10.19 1.58
N SER A 135 -4.20 9.85 2.76
CA SER A 135 -5.06 9.45 3.83
C SER A 135 -5.98 10.64 4.04
N LYS A 136 -7.28 10.41 4.19
CA LYS A 136 -8.16 11.46 4.71
C LYS A 136 -7.75 11.90 6.13
N ASP A 137 -6.80 11.20 6.75
CA ASP A 137 -6.03 11.72 7.89
C ASP A 137 -5.09 12.82 7.43
N LYS A 138 -5.15 13.96 8.12
CA LYS A 138 -4.13 15.00 8.03
C LYS A 138 -2.74 14.35 8.06
N THR A 139 -1.89 14.74 7.12
CA THR A 139 -0.50 14.28 7.07
C THR A 139 0.21 14.70 8.36
N LEU A 140 1.27 13.99 8.75
CA LEU A 140 2.09 14.41 9.90
C LEU A 140 2.57 15.86 9.68
N THR A 141 2.87 16.20 8.44
CA THR A 141 3.23 17.54 7.99
C THR A 141 2.15 18.59 8.30
N ASP A 142 0.88 18.30 8.02
CA ASP A 142 -0.22 19.23 8.27
C ASP A 142 -0.53 19.40 9.76
N GLU A 143 -0.43 18.32 10.52
CA GLU A 143 -0.58 18.39 11.98
C GLU A 143 0.56 19.23 12.60
N MET A 144 1.80 19.02 12.14
CA MET A 144 3.00 19.70 12.68
C MET A 144 3.04 21.21 12.45
N LYS A 145 2.38 21.75 11.42
CA LYS A 145 2.31 23.21 11.15
C LYS A 145 1.69 24.01 12.30
N THR A 146 0.88 23.37 13.14
CA THR A 146 0.12 24.04 14.21
C THR A 146 0.66 23.78 15.61
N LEU A 147 1.64 22.86 15.74
CA LEU A 147 2.15 22.44 17.04
C LEU A 147 3.12 23.47 17.62
N LYS A 148 3.13 23.56 18.95
CA LYS A 148 4.03 24.38 19.76
C LYS A 148 4.89 23.48 20.64
N ALA A 149 5.93 24.05 21.23
CA ALA A 149 6.71 23.35 22.26
C ALA A 149 5.80 22.83 23.38
N GLY A 150 5.96 21.55 23.73
CA GLY A 150 5.13 20.81 24.67
C GLY A 150 4.03 19.94 24.01
N ASP A 151 3.65 20.24 22.77
CA ASP A 151 2.64 19.44 22.08
C ASP A 151 3.18 18.06 21.70
N LYS A 152 2.29 17.07 21.70
CA LYS A 152 2.58 15.69 21.31
C LYS A 152 1.79 15.29 20.08
N ILE A 153 2.45 14.53 19.20
CA ILE A 153 1.82 13.95 18.03
C ILE A 153 2.15 12.46 17.92
N LYS A 154 1.13 11.64 17.66
CA LYS A 154 1.29 10.20 17.46
C LYS A 154 1.86 9.94 16.07
N LEU A 155 2.95 9.18 15.97
CA LEU A 155 3.40 8.61 14.70
C LEU A 155 2.40 7.55 14.25
N LYS A 156 1.46 7.91 13.38
CA LYS A 156 0.51 6.96 12.79
C LYS A 156 1.26 5.94 11.92
N ASN A 157 0.77 4.70 11.89
CA ASN A 157 1.31 3.62 11.04
C ASN A 157 2.77 3.20 11.32
N ILE A 158 3.33 3.54 12.50
CA ILE A 158 4.59 3.00 12.98
C ILE A 158 4.38 1.65 13.67
N ASN A 159 4.93 0.60 13.09
CA ASN A 159 4.73 -0.79 13.51
C ASN A 159 6.09 -1.48 13.67
N PHE A 160 6.12 -2.44 14.59
CA PHE A 160 7.32 -3.19 14.95
C PHE A 160 7.03 -4.69 14.93
N HIS A 161 8.04 -5.51 14.63
CA HIS A 161 7.92 -6.96 14.85
C HIS A 161 7.68 -7.25 16.33
N ASN A 162 6.90 -8.30 16.61
CA ASN A 162 6.47 -8.68 17.96
C ASN A 162 7.63 -8.71 18.97
N ASN A 163 7.42 -8.08 20.12
CA ASN A 163 8.40 -7.95 21.21
C ASN A 163 9.78 -7.43 20.77
N SER A 164 9.84 -6.61 19.71
CA SER A 164 11.09 -6.06 19.22
C SER A 164 11.01 -4.55 18.93
N ALA A 165 12.18 -3.97 18.71
CA ALA A 165 12.37 -2.64 18.15
C ALA A 165 12.64 -2.64 16.63
N MET A 166 12.46 -3.79 15.96
CA MET A 166 12.65 -3.90 14.52
C MET A 166 11.42 -3.33 13.80
N ILE A 167 11.60 -2.19 13.14
CA ILE A 167 10.54 -1.49 12.39
C ILE A 167 10.20 -2.28 11.13
N VAL A 168 8.91 -2.48 10.87
CA VAL A 168 8.45 -3.21 9.67
C VAL A 168 8.60 -2.35 8.41
N PRO A 169 8.79 -2.94 7.21
CA PRO A 169 8.94 -2.18 5.97
C PRO A 169 7.78 -1.23 5.65
N GLN A 170 6.55 -1.60 6.04
CA GLN A 170 5.33 -0.81 5.83
C GLN A 170 5.36 0.53 6.59
N SER A 171 6.18 0.66 7.63
CA SER A 171 6.34 1.88 8.41
C SER A 171 7.43 2.82 7.88
N LYS A 172 8.11 2.47 6.79
CA LYS A 172 9.08 3.36 6.15
C LYS A 172 8.49 4.71 5.74
N PRO A 173 7.30 4.81 5.12
CA PRO A 173 6.76 6.09 4.66
C PRO A 173 6.66 7.13 5.78
N ILE A 174 6.12 6.78 6.95
CA ILE A 174 6.01 7.72 8.08
C ILE A 174 7.37 8.14 8.64
N LEU A 175 8.38 7.27 8.61
CA LEU A 175 9.75 7.64 9.03
C LEU A 175 10.37 8.65 8.08
N TYR A 176 10.18 8.47 6.76
CA TYR A 176 10.67 9.42 5.76
C TYR A 176 9.90 10.74 5.82
N GLU A 177 8.60 10.70 6.12
CA GLU A 177 7.82 11.92 6.35
C GLU A 177 8.37 12.71 7.55
N LEU A 178 8.60 12.06 8.70
CA LEU A 178 9.22 12.69 9.86
C LEU A 178 10.62 13.25 9.54
N LEU A 179 11.42 12.53 8.75
CA LEU A 179 12.72 13.01 8.29
C LEU A 179 12.58 14.30 7.47
N CYS A 180 11.69 14.31 6.47
CA CYS A 180 11.44 15.47 5.62
C CYS A 180 11.06 16.70 6.45
N ILE A 181 10.16 16.52 7.42
CA ILE A 181 9.74 17.61 8.32
C ILE A 181 10.92 18.13 9.15
N MET A 182 11.79 17.25 9.65
CA MET A 182 12.99 17.64 10.38
C MET A 182 14.02 18.35 9.51
N GLU A 183 14.11 18.03 8.22
CA GLU A 183 15.00 18.70 7.25
C GLU A 183 14.46 20.09 6.88
N GLU A 184 13.16 20.21 6.64
CA GLU A 184 12.48 21.47 6.29
C GLU A 184 12.41 22.46 7.45
N ASN A 185 12.53 21.98 8.70
CA ASN A 185 12.44 22.81 9.91
C ASN A 185 13.73 22.72 10.74
N PRO A 186 14.82 23.43 10.39
CA PRO A 186 16.13 23.28 11.03
C PRO A 186 16.19 23.56 12.54
N ASN A 187 15.27 24.39 13.05
CA ASN A 187 15.17 24.73 14.47
C ASN A 187 14.39 23.70 15.29
N LEU A 188 13.60 22.85 14.62
CA LEU A 188 12.75 21.87 15.28
C LEU A 188 13.60 20.89 16.10
N LYS A 189 13.29 20.79 17.40
CA LYS A 189 13.81 19.80 18.33
C LYS A 189 12.68 18.91 18.81
N ILE A 190 12.94 17.61 18.87
CA ILE A 190 11.91 16.62 19.21
C ILE A 190 12.41 15.62 20.26
N GLU A 191 11.47 15.12 21.06
CA GLU A 191 11.63 13.96 21.92
C GLU A 191 10.74 12.81 21.42
N ILE A 192 11.36 11.65 21.19
CA ILE A 192 10.67 10.45 20.71
C ILE A 192 10.27 9.60 21.93
N GLN A 193 8.98 9.39 22.13
CA GLN A 193 8.42 8.73 23.31
C GLN A 193 7.83 7.37 22.93
N GLY A 194 8.41 6.29 23.47
CA GLY A 194 7.95 4.93 23.22
C GLY A 194 6.97 4.43 24.29
N HIS A 195 5.94 3.70 23.87
CA HIS A 195 4.95 3.10 24.77
C HIS A 195 4.69 1.64 24.38
N ILE A 196 4.33 0.82 25.37
CA ILE A 196 3.89 -0.57 25.19
C ILE A 196 2.55 -0.80 25.91
N CYS A 197 1.92 -1.93 25.63
CA CYS A 197 0.63 -2.34 26.21
C CYS A 197 0.79 -3.61 27.06
N CYS A 198 -0.33 -4.09 27.60
CA CYS A 198 -0.59 -5.50 27.89
C CYS A 198 0.23 -6.12 29.04
N GLN A 199 1.22 -5.41 29.57
CA GLN A 199 1.97 -5.80 30.75
C GLN A 199 1.38 -5.09 31.98
N LEU A 200 1.07 -5.84 33.02
CA LEU A 200 0.62 -5.28 34.31
C LEU A 200 1.79 -4.68 35.13
N GLN A 201 3.02 -5.08 34.81
CA GLN A 201 4.26 -4.61 35.44
C GLN A 201 5.05 -3.71 34.48
N SER A 202 6.10 -3.06 34.99
CA SER A 202 7.00 -2.19 34.22
C SER A 202 7.58 -2.89 32.98
N ASP A 203 8.07 -2.12 32.01
CA ASP A 203 8.70 -2.62 30.78
C ASP A 203 9.99 -3.41 31.05
N VAL A 204 9.83 -4.70 31.38
CA VAL A 204 10.92 -5.59 31.82
C VAL A 204 12.03 -5.70 30.77
N ASN A 205 11.68 -5.59 29.50
CA ASN A 205 12.58 -5.78 28.37
C ASN A 205 13.02 -4.46 27.72
N ASP A 206 12.68 -3.31 28.32
CA ASP A 206 13.00 -1.97 27.81
C ASP A 206 12.57 -1.76 26.34
N VAL A 207 11.47 -2.41 25.94
CA VAL A 207 11.00 -2.45 24.55
C VAL A 207 10.55 -1.07 24.09
N SER A 208 9.90 -0.31 24.96
CA SER A 208 9.47 1.06 24.69
C SER A 208 10.65 1.97 24.36
N THR A 209 11.70 1.95 25.17
CA THR A 209 12.94 2.70 24.94
C THR A 209 13.65 2.21 23.69
N ALA A 210 13.72 0.90 23.48
CA ALA A 210 14.36 0.34 22.29
C ALA A 210 13.67 0.78 21.00
N ARG A 211 12.33 0.85 20.98
CA ARG A 211 11.52 1.36 19.86
C ARG A 211 11.76 2.85 19.59
N ALA A 212 11.73 3.68 20.63
CA ALA A 212 12.04 5.10 20.52
C ALA A 212 13.47 5.32 19.98
N ARG A 213 14.43 4.54 20.50
CA ARG A 213 15.83 4.54 20.05
C ARG A 213 15.98 4.10 18.58
N ALA A 214 15.16 3.19 18.08
CA ALA A 214 15.22 2.75 16.68
C ALA A 214 14.91 3.91 15.72
N ILE A 215 13.91 4.73 16.04
CA ILE A 215 13.52 5.92 15.27
C ILE A 215 14.59 7.01 15.39
N TYR A 216 15.09 7.24 16.60
CA TYR A 216 16.20 8.16 16.85
C TYR A 216 17.42 7.81 15.99
N ASN A 217 17.83 6.54 15.97
CA ASN A 217 18.95 6.06 15.17
C ASN A 217 18.70 6.18 13.67
N PHE A 218 17.45 6.01 13.21
CA PHE A 218 17.09 6.26 11.83
C PHE A 218 17.32 7.73 11.45
N LEU A 219 16.86 8.68 12.25
CA LEU A 219 17.06 10.11 11.98
C LEU A 219 18.54 10.52 12.04
N LEU A 220 19.30 9.99 13.00
CA LEU A 220 20.75 10.21 13.08
C LEU A 220 21.49 9.71 11.85
N ARG A 221 21.17 8.50 11.35
CA ARG A 221 21.79 7.94 10.13
C ARG A 221 21.50 8.81 8.91
N ASN A 222 20.32 9.43 8.87
CA ASN A 222 19.91 10.41 7.87
C ASN A 222 20.33 11.85 8.23
N LYS A 223 21.41 12.02 9.00
CA LYS A 223 22.12 13.29 9.21
C LYS A 223 21.35 14.36 9.99
N ILE A 224 20.26 14.03 10.67
CA ILE A 224 19.65 14.95 11.64
C ILE A 224 20.60 15.11 12.84
N PRO A 225 20.98 16.35 13.23
CA PRO A 225 21.90 16.59 14.33
C PRO A 225 21.41 16.01 15.67
N ARG A 226 22.29 15.31 16.39
CA ARG A 226 22.00 14.75 17.73
C ARG A 226 21.42 15.76 18.73
N LYS A 227 21.85 17.03 18.66
CA LYS A 227 21.34 18.12 19.52
C LYS A 227 19.85 18.44 19.34
N ARG A 228 19.22 17.94 18.27
CA ARG A 228 17.79 18.16 17.94
C ARG A 228 16.91 16.97 18.33
N LEU A 229 17.51 15.91 18.86
CA LEU A 229 16.83 14.64 19.07
C LEU A 229 17.07 14.15 20.51
N SER A 230 16.01 13.79 21.20
CA SER A 230 16.03 12.95 22.40
C SER A 230 15.07 11.78 22.24
N TYR A 231 15.18 10.77 23.11
CA TYR A 231 14.24 9.66 23.15
C TYR A 231 14.08 9.15 24.59
N ILE A 232 12.90 8.61 24.90
CA ILE A 232 12.56 8.03 26.20
C ILE A 232 11.54 6.90 26.00
N GLY A 233 11.63 5.85 26.81
CA GLY A 233 10.60 4.81 26.91
C GLY A 233 9.79 4.99 28.19
N PHE A 234 8.47 5.06 28.06
CA PHE A 234 7.55 5.13 29.20
C PHE A 234 7.02 3.76 29.61
N GLY A 235 7.35 2.69 28.87
CA GLY A 235 6.78 1.39 29.13
C GLY A 235 5.25 1.44 29.11
N VAL A 236 4.65 1.03 30.23
CA VAL A 236 3.21 1.08 30.51
C VAL A 236 2.80 2.25 31.42
N SER A 237 3.71 3.18 31.74
CA SER A 237 3.46 4.23 32.73
C SER A 237 2.57 5.38 32.23
N GLN A 238 2.36 5.48 30.92
CA GLN A 238 1.50 6.49 30.29
C GLN A 238 0.52 5.84 29.28
N PRO A 239 -0.43 5.03 29.78
CA PRO A 239 -1.42 4.40 28.92
C PRO A 239 -2.48 5.41 28.46
N ILE A 240 -2.96 5.26 27.22
CA ILE A 240 -4.17 5.96 26.75
C ILE A 240 -5.40 5.24 27.28
N HIS A 241 -5.39 3.90 27.20
CA HIS A 241 -6.45 3.05 27.71
C HIS A 241 -6.03 2.35 28.99
N PRO A 242 -6.89 2.29 30.03
CA PRO A 242 -6.59 1.58 31.26
C PRO A 242 -6.12 0.14 30.99
N ILE A 243 -5.07 -0.28 31.69
CA ILE A 243 -4.54 -1.65 31.62
C ILE A 243 -5.20 -2.48 32.73
N PRO A 244 -5.70 -3.70 32.47
CA PRO A 244 -5.66 -4.41 31.18
C PRO A 244 -6.63 -3.84 30.16
N GLU A 245 -6.18 -3.77 28.91
CA GLU A 245 -6.99 -3.32 27.77
C GLU A 245 -8.15 -4.29 27.52
N LYS A 246 -9.32 -3.76 27.13
CA LYS A 246 -10.52 -4.56 26.88
C LYS A 246 -10.55 -5.15 25.48
N THR A 247 -9.87 -4.51 24.53
CA THR A 247 -9.85 -4.90 23.13
C THR A 247 -8.43 -4.84 22.56
N GLU A 248 -8.22 -5.56 21.46
CA GLU A 248 -6.95 -5.50 20.72
C GLU A 248 -6.72 -4.11 20.10
N GLU A 249 -7.78 -3.37 19.83
CA GLU A 249 -7.71 -1.99 19.35
C GLU A 249 -7.13 -1.06 20.42
N GLU A 250 -7.65 -1.12 21.65
CA GLU A 250 -7.12 -0.38 22.81
C GLU A 250 -5.64 -0.74 23.06
N ALA A 251 -5.31 -2.03 22.96
CA ALA A 251 -3.94 -2.51 23.09
C ALA A 251 -3.01 -1.96 21.99
N ASN A 252 -3.48 -1.89 20.75
CA ASN A 252 -2.75 -1.25 19.64
C ASN A 252 -2.55 0.24 19.88
N GLU A 253 -3.56 0.94 20.42
CA GLU A 253 -3.43 2.36 20.74
C GLU A 253 -2.44 2.63 21.86
N ASN A 254 -2.36 1.76 22.87
CA ASN A 254 -1.31 1.82 23.89
C ASN A 254 0.09 1.53 23.31
N ARG A 255 0.22 0.61 22.34
CA ARG A 255 1.48 0.33 21.61
C ARG A 255 1.77 1.40 20.55
N ARG A 256 2.27 2.55 20.98
CA ARG A 256 2.51 3.69 20.10
C ARG A 256 3.89 4.31 20.29
N VAL A 257 4.24 5.17 19.34
CA VAL A 257 5.31 6.16 19.50
C VAL A 257 4.71 7.55 19.31
N GLU A 258 5.06 8.46 20.22
CA GLU A 258 4.71 9.87 20.14
C GLU A 258 5.98 10.71 19.88
N ILE A 259 5.82 11.82 19.17
CA ILE A 259 6.81 12.88 19.06
C ILE A 259 6.33 14.05 19.90
N MET A 260 7.11 14.45 20.89
CA MET A 260 6.91 15.69 21.62
C MET A 260 7.78 16.78 21.00
N ILE A 261 7.18 17.93 20.71
CA ILE A 261 7.90 19.10 20.22
C ILE A 261 8.60 19.76 21.41
N VAL A 262 9.92 19.87 21.34
CA VAL A 262 10.71 20.52 22.41
C VAL A 262 10.90 22.01 22.09
N GLU A 263 11.12 22.32 20.81
CA GLU A 263 11.35 23.67 20.30
C GLU A 263 11.02 23.68 18.79
N ASN A 264 10.45 24.76 18.24
CA ASN A 264 10.22 24.92 16.81
C ASN A 264 10.56 26.33 16.32
#